data_AF-A4NYJ8-F1
#
_entry.id   AF-A4NYJ8-F1
#
_cell.length_a   1.000
_cell.length_b   1.000
_cell.length_c   1.000
_cell.angle_alpha   90.00
_cell.angle_beta   90.00
_cell.angle_gamma   90.00
#
_symmetry.space_group_name_H-M   'P 1'
#
loop_
_entity.id
_entity.type
_entity.pdbx_description
1 polymer ?
#
loop_
_entity_poly.entity_id
_entity_poly.type
_entity_poly.pdbx_seq_one_letter_code
_entity_poly.pdbx_strand_id
1 'polypeptide(L)'
;MSKTSIGLDKVQSAELADKLNELLATYQVFYTNVRGYHWNIKGVNFFALHAKFEEIYTNLVARVDEVAERILTLGYTPNNAYSQYLKNISN
;
A
#
# COMPACT_ATOMS: atom_id res chain seq x y z
N MET A 1 6.80 22.64 20.36
CA MET A 1 6.86 21.90 19.08
C MET A 1 5.61 22.19 18.28
N SER A 2 5.72 22.34 16.95
CA SER A 2 4.55 22.57 16.09
C SER A 2 3.73 21.28 15.98
N LYS A 3 2.39 21.39 16.00
CA LYS A 3 1.47 20.26 15.97
C LYS A 3 0.76 20.13 14.62
N THR A 4 0.40 18.90 14.21
CA THR A 4 -0.49 18.65 13.07
C THR A 4 -1.94 19.03 13.40
N SER A 5 -2.84 18.99 12.42
CA SER A 5 -4.29 19.24 12.61
C SER A 5 -4.95 18.30 13.61
N ILE A 6 -4.37 17.12 13.83
CA ILE A 6 -4.84 16.12 14.80
C ILE A 6 -4.04 16.13 16.12
N GLY A 7 -3.22 17.16 16.37
CA GLY A 7 -2.52 17.36 17.64
C GLY A 7 -1.24 16.53 17.84
N LEU A 8 -0.74 15.84 16.81
CA LEU A 8 0.53 15.10 16.86
C LEU A 8 1.73 16.01 16.61
N ASP A 9 2.92 15.58 17.02
CA ASP A 9 4.16 16.31 16.70
C ASP A 9 4.44 16.32 15.19
N LYS A 10 4.78 17.48 14.62
CA LYS A 10 5.00 17.59 13.18
C LYS A 10 6.22 16.83 12.67
N VAL A 11 7.33 16.84 13.41
CA VAL A 11 8.58 16.19 12.97
C VAL A 11 8.37 14.67 12.93
N GLN A 12 7.83 14.11 14.02
CA GLN A 12 7.51 12.70 14.09
C GLN A 12 6.43 12.30 13.06
N SER A 13 5.46 13.17 12.80
CA SER A 13 4.42 12.90 11.79
C SER A 13 4.97 12.93 10.37
N ALA A 14 5.98 13.76 10.08
CA ALA A 14 6.66 13.77 8.77
C ALA A 14 7.41 12.46 8.55
N GLU A 15 8.24 12.05 9.51
CA GLU A 15 8.98 10.79 9.45
C GLU A 15 8.05 9.57 9.33
N LEU A 16 6.90 9.60 10.02
CA LEU A 16 5.89 8.55 9.90
C LEU A 16 5.22 8.56 8.53
N ALA A 17 4.89 9.73 7.97
CA ALA A 17 4.30 9.84 6.64
C ALA A 17 5.25 9.32 5.54
N ASP A 18 6.55 9.55 5.66
CA ASP A 18 7.55 9.01 4.74
C ASP A 18 7.57 7.47 4.77
N LYS A 19 7.60 6.86 5.97
CA LYS A 19 7.52 5.40 6.14
C LYS A 19 6.19 4.82 5.65
N LEU A 20 5.09 5.54 5.86
CA LEU A 20 3.79 5.12 5.32
C LEU A 20 3.76 5.18 3.80
N ASN A 21 4.47 6.13 3.17
CA ASN A 21 4.62 6.19 1.71
C ASN A 21 5.45 5.01 1.16
N GLU A 22 6.48 4.56 1.88
CA GLU A 22 7.22 3.33 1.54
C GLU A 22 6.33 2.08 1.68
N LEU A 23 5.52 2.02 2.74
CA LEU A 23 4.55 0.95 2.95
C LEU A 23 3.47 0.95 1.87
N LEU A 24 2.96 2.12 1.48
CA LEU A 24 1.98 2.29 0.41
C LEU A 24 2.52 1.78 -0.93
N ALA A 25 3.75 2.12 -1.27
CA ALA A 25 4.42 1.62 -2.47
C ALA A 25 4.54 0.09 -2.45
N THR A 26 4.92 -0.49 -1.31
CA THR A 26 5.01 -1.93 -1.11
C THR A 26 3.66 -2.62 -1.31
N TYR A 27 2.58 -2.08 -0.73
CA TYR A 27 1.22 -2.59 -0.90
C TYR A 27 0.77 -2.55 -2.35
N GLN A 28 1.04 -1.47 -3.08
CA GLN A 28 0.66 -1.32 -4.48
C GLN A 28 1.33 -2.35 -5.40
N VAL A 29 2.63 -2.59 -5.20
CA VAL A 29 3.35 -3.63 -5.95
C VAL A 29 2.90 -5.02 -5.53
N PHE A 30 2.72 -5.26 -4.24
CA PHE A 30 2.25 -6.57 -3.75
C PHE A 30 0.84 -6.89 -4.24
N TYR A 31 -0.08 -5.93 -4.25
CA TYR A 31 -1.40 -6.04 -4.86
C TYR A 31 -1.30 -6.47 -6.33
N THR A 32 -0.44 -5.80 -7.09
CA THR A 32 -0.21 -6.14 -8.51
C THR A 32 0.35 -7.56 -8.67
N ASN A 33 1.27 -7.99 -7.78
CA ASN A 33 1.79 -9.36 -7.77
C ASN A 33 0.70 -10.40 -7.47
N VAL A 34 -0.17 -10.16 -6.49
CA VAL A 34 -1.26 -11.09 -6.14
C VAL A 34 -2.29 -11.18 -7.26
N ARG A 35 -2.58 -10.08 -7.97
CA ARG A 35 -3.36 -10.10 -9.21
C ARG A 35 -2.70 -10.99 -10.27
N GLY A 36 -1.37 -10.88 -10.40
CA GLY A 36 -0.56 -11.78 -11.21
C GLY A 36 -0.71 -13.25 -10.82
N TYR A 37 -0.70 -13.58 -9.52
CA TYR A 37 -0.91 -14.96 -9.04
C TYR A 37 -2.31 -15.46 -9.36
N HIS A 38 -3.34 -14.63 -9.14
CA HIS A 38 -4.72 -14.93 -9.46
C HIS A 38 -4.92 -15.25 -10.95
N TRP A 39 -4.35 -14.46 -11.86
CA TRP A 39 -4.48 -14.69 -13.30
C TRP A 39 -3.69 -15.89 -13.80
N ASN A 40 -2.51 -16.15 -13.23
CA ASN A 40 -1.53 -17.08 -13.80
C ASN A 40 -1.47 -18.46 -13.12
N ILE A 41 -2.24 -18.69 -12.04
CA ILE A 41 -2.30 -19.98 -11.37
C ILE A 41 -2.81 -21.09 -12.31
N LYS A 42 -2.24 -22.29 -12.19
CA LYS A 42 -2.56 -23.48 -12.98
C LYS A 42 -2.52 -24.74 -12.11
N GLY A 43 -3.01 -25.86 -12.63
CA GLY A 43 -2.93 -27.17 -11.98
C GLY A 43 -4.13 -27.49 -11.09
N VAL A 44 -4.04 -28.59 -10.34
CA VAL A 44 -5.16 -29.20 -9.60
C VAL A 44 -5.79 -28.27 -8.55
N ASN A 45 -5.03 -27.30 -8.06
CA ASN A 45 -5.48 -26.34 -7.04
C ASN A 45 -6.03 -25.04 -7.64
N PHE A 46 -6.25 -24.97 -8.97
CA PHE A 46 -6.65 -23.75 -9.69
C PHE A 46 -7.81 -23.02 -9.00
N PHE A 47 -8.96 -23.67 -8.84
CA PHE A 47 -10.17 -23.01 -8.35
C PHE A 47 -10.01 -22.47 -6.93
N ALA A 48 -9.42 -23.26 -6.04
CA ALA A 48 -9.22 -22.87 -4.64
C ALA A 48 -8.26 -21.67 -4.52
N LEU A 49 -7.11 -21.74 -5.20
CA LEU A 49 -6.10 -20.68 -5.12
C LEU A 49 -6.50 -19.43 -5.91
N HIS A 50 -7.16 -19.57 -7.06
CA HIS A 50 -7.67 -18.45 -7.84
C HIS A 50 -8.63 -17.58 -7.01
N ALA A 51 -9.61 -18.21 -6.35
CA ALA A 51 -10.53 -17.52 -5.44
C ALA A 51 -9.81 -16.95 -4.20
N LYS A 52 -8.83 -17.68 -3.64
CA LYS A 52 -8.07 -17.20 -2.48
C LYS A 52 -7.22 -15.98 -2.80
N PHE A 53 -6.57 -15.95 -3.96
CA PHE A 53 -5.81 -14.77 -4.39
C PHE A 53 -6.72 -13.56 -4.65
N GLU A 54 -7.96 -13.78 -5.10
CA GLU A 54 -8.97 -12.72 -5.19
C GLU A 54 -9.38 -12.15 -3.84
N GLU A 55 -9.67 -13.01 -2.87
CA GLU A 55 -9.92 -12.59 -1.49
C GLU A 55 -8.75 -11.75 -0.95
N ILE A 56 -7.51 -12.20 -1.19
CA ILE A 56 -6.31 -11.50 -0.73
C ILE A 56 -6.17 -10.14 -1.41
N TYR A 57 -6.19 -10.05 -2.76
CA TYR A 57 -6.00 -8.75 -3.41
C TYR A 57 -7.14 -7.78 -3.09
N THR A 58 -8.35 -8.27 -2.84
CA THR A 58 -9.49 -7.42 -2.46
C THR A 58 -9.25 -6.79 -1.08
N ASN A 59 -8.73 -7.56 -0.13
CA ASN A 59 -8.30 -7.02 1.16
C ASN A 59 -7.12 -6.05 1.02
N LEU A 60 -6.17 -6.30 0.12
CA LEU A 60 -5.04 -5.40 -0.12
C LEU A 60 -5.49 -4.02 -0.63
N VAL A 61 -6.52 -3.97 -1.48
CA VAL A 61 -7.09 -2.68 -1.96
C VAL A 61 -7.57 -1.83 -0.78
N ALA A 62 -8.32 -2.42 0.16
CA ALA A 62 -8.76 -1.68 1.35
C ALA A 62 -7.58 -1.17 2.19
N ARG A 63 -6.47 -1.94 2.30
CA ARG A 63 -5.27 -1.48 3.01
C ARG A 63 -4.54 -0.36 2.30
N VAL A 64 -4.51 -0.35 0.96
CA VAL A 64 -3.96 0.75 0.17
C VAL A 64 -4.71 2.05 0.50
N ASP A 65 -6.04 2.00 0.53
CA ASP A 65 -6.89 3.14 0.85
C ASP A 65 -6.63 3.64 2.28
N GLU A 66 -6.68 2.75 3.27
CA GLU A 66 -6.44 3.09 4.69
C GLU A 66 -5.07 3.76 4.90
N VAL A 67 -4.01 3.26 4.26
CA VAL A 67 -2.66 3.83 4.39
C VAL A 67 -2.59 5.20 3.72
N ALA A 68 -3.16 5.36 2.53
CA ALA A 68 -3.18 6.64 1.83
C ALA A 68 -3.96 7.71 2.62
N GLU A 69 -5.13 7.36 3.15
CA GLU A 69 -5.93 8.25 3.99
C GLU A 69 -5.23 8.58 5.32
N ARG A 70 -4.44 7.65 5.86
CA ARG A 70 -3.64 7.94 7.05
C ARG A 70 -2.54 8.97 6.78
N ILE A 71 -1.89 8.92 5.62
CA ILE A 71 -0.90 9.92 5.20
C ILE A 71 -1.56 11.30 5.08
N LEU A 72 -2.75 11.36 4.44
CA LEU A 72 -3.56 12.60 4.36
C LEU A 72 -3.95 13.12 5.75
N THR A 73 -4.35 12.24 6.66
CA THR A 73 -4.72 12.59 8.04
C THR A 73 -3.55 13.19 8.81
N LEU A 74 -2.31 12.78 8.52
CA LEU A 74 -1.10 13.37 9.09
C LEU A 74 -0.76 14.74 8.46
N GLY A 75 -1.43 15.13 7.38
CA GLY A 75 -1.23 16.39 6.66
C GLY A 75 -0.23 16.32 5.52
N TYR A 76 0.07 15.11 5.01
CA TYR A 76 1.05 14.89 3.93
C TYR A 76 0.38 14.26 2.71
N THR A 77 1.07 14.26 1.57
CA THR A 77 0.55 13.73 0.31
C THR A 77 0.97 12.27 0.12
N PRO A 78 0.03 11.33 -0.09
CA PRO A 78 0.37 9.96 -0.46
C PRO A 78 0.88 9.90 -1.91
N ASN A 79 1.87 9.05 -2.15
CA ASN A 79 2.30 8.70 -3.50
C ASN A 79 1.12 8.09 -4.28
N ASN A 80 1.00 8.45 -5.55
CA ASN A 80 -0.18 8.16 -6.37
C ASN A 80 0.13 7.80 -7.83
N ALA A 81 1.41 7.59 -8.17
CA ALA A 81 1.85 7.20 -9.50
C ALA A 81 2.75 5.97 -9.45
N TYR A 82 2.63 5.08 -10.44
CA TYR A 82 3.49 3.90 -10.54
C TYR A 82 4.99 4.26 -10.53
N SER A 83 5.39 5.35 -11.20
CA SER A 83 6.78 5.82 -11.18
C SER A 83 7.27 6.18 -9.77
N GLN A 84 6.39 6.63 -8.88
CA GLN A 84 6.73 6.91 -7.48
C GLN A 84 6.84 5.62 -6.67
N TYR A 85 5.92 4.68 -6.85
CA TYR A 85 5.94 3.39 -6.15
C TYR A 85 7.17 2.55 -6.52
N LEU A 86 7.59 2.59 -7.79
CA LEU A 86 8.73 1.83 -8.29
C LEU A 86 10.09 2.48 -8.01
N LYS A 87 10.12 3.75 -7.58
CA LYS A 87 11.36 4.53 -7.42
C LYS A 87 12.34 3.96 -6.39
N ASN A 88 11.82 3.26 -5.37
CA ASN A 88 12.60 2.73 -4.26
C ASN A 88 12.67 1.18 -4.26
N ILE A 89 12.22 0.51 -5.33
CA ILE A 89 12.29 -0.96 -5.46
C ILE A 89 13.64 -1.34 -6.08
N SER A 90 14.71 -0.91 -5.44
CA SER A 90 16.08 -1.25 -5.82
C SER A 90 16.77 -1.83 -4.60
N ASN A 91 16.82 -3.17 -4.54
CA ASN A 91 17.84 -3.94 -3.84
C ASN A 91 18.28 -5.04 -4.78
#